data_AF-A0AAV6FU52-F1
#
_entry.id   AF-A0AAV6FU52-F1
#
_cell.length_a   1.000
_cell.length_b   1.000
_cell.length_c   1.000
_cell.angle_alpha   90.00
_cell.angle_beta   90.00
_cell.angle_gamma   90.00
#
_symmetry.space_group_name_H-M   'P 1'
#
loop_
_entity.id
_entity.type
_entity.pdbx_description
1 polymer ?
#
loop_
_entity_poly.entity_id
_entity_poly.type
_entity_poly.pdbx_seq_one_letter_code
_entity_poly.pdbx_strand_id
1 'polypeptide(L)'
;MNTSEYILGHLVQLYVDTISNGGMPYLENAVVAISQIENKAAVEDGVGVYRSGMEQLKQSFPVELTLITSEHQRLHTEAVQTFMKRRFKDDQGEHLESLELLSWSRR
;
A
#
# COMPACT_ATOMS: atom_id res chain seq x y z
N MET A 1 -3.84 8.99 -14.63
CA MET A 1 -5.03 8.57 -13.87
C MET A 1 -4.53 7.71 -12.75
N ASN A 2 -4.75 8.10 -11.49
CA ASN A 2 -4.34 7.26 -10.37
C ASN A 2 -5.26 6.03 -10.32
N THR A 3 -4.80 4.91 -9.74
CA THR A 3 -5.56 3.66 -9.70
C THR A 3 -6.89 3.80 -8.95
N SER A 4 -6.94 4.67 -7.94
CA SER A 4 -8.14 4.95 -7.14
C SER A 4 -9.24 5.68 -7.93
N GLU A 5 -8.88 6.63 -8.80
CA GLU A 5 -9.83 7.38 -9.65
C GLU A 5 -10.50 6.46 -10.68
N TYR A 6 -9.73 5.53 -11.25
CA TYR A 6 -10.25 4.55 -12.20
C TYR A 6 -11.25 3.61 -11.53
N ILE A 7 -10.93 3.13 -10.33
CA ILE A 7 -11.78 2.21 -9.56
C ILE A 7 -13.07 2.90 -9.10
N LEU A 8 -12.97 4.14 -8.62
CA LEU A 8 -14.15 4.94 -8.24
C LEU A 8 -15.08 5.16 -9.45
N GLY A 9 -14.51 5.49 -10.61
CA GLY A 9 -15.27 5.65 -11.85
C GLY A 9 -15.98 4.37 -12.28
N HIS A 10 -15.30 3.22 -12.21
CA HIS A 10 -15.89 1.92 -12.52
C HIS A 10 -17.06 1.56 -11.60
N LEU A 11 -16.97 1.92 -10.32
CA LEU A 11 -18.04 1.67 -9.36
C LEU A 11 -19.24 2.57 -9.58
N VAL A 12 -19.03 3.86 -9.83
CA VAL A 12 -20.12 4.77 -10.20
C VAL A 12 -20.86 4.22 -11.42
N GLN A 13 -20.12 3.71 -12.41
CA GLN A 13 -20.71 3.13 -13.61
C GLN A 13 -21.50 1.85 -13.33
N LEU A 14 -20.93 0.89 -12.57
CA LEU A 14 -21.63 -0.32 -12.13
C LEU A 14 -22.92 0.02 -11.35
N TYR A 15 -22.88 1.06 -10.53
CA TYR A 15 -24.03 1.56 -9.77
C TYR A 15 -25.13 2.10 -10.68
N VAL A 16 -24.77 3.02 -11.58
CA VAL A 16 -25.69 3.63 -12.53
C VAL A 16 -26.35 2.54 -13.38
N ASP A 17 -25.58 1.57 -13.85
CA ASP A 17 -26.09 0.47 -14.67
C ASP A 17 -27.01 -0.46 -13.87
N THR A 18 -26.65 -0.81 -12.63
CA THR A 18 -27.45 -1.73 -11.79
C THR A 18 -28.78 -1.10 -11.38
N ILE A 19 -28.77 0.18 -10.95
CA ILE A 19 -29.98 0.91 -10.56
C ILE A 19 -30.88 1.16 -11.77
N SER A 20 -30.29 1.54 -12.92
CA SER A 20 -31.06 1.77 -14.16
C SER A 20 -31.77 0.51 -14.65
N ASN A 21 -31.26 -0.67 -14.28
CA ASN A 21 -31.86 -1.97 -14.60
C ASN A 21 -32.77 -2.52 -13.46
N GLY A 22 -33.09 -1.72 -12.43
CA GLY A 22 -33.98 -2.10 -11.33
C GLY A 22 -33.36 -3.05 -10.29
N GLY A 23 -32.05 -3.26 -10.34
CA GLY A 23 -31.31 -4.06 -9.37
C GLY A 23 -30.86 -3.24 -8.15
N MET A 24 -30.55 -3.94 -7.04
CA MET A 24 -29.98 -3.36 -5.82
C MET A 24 -28.50 -3.79 -5.70
N PRO A 25 -27.53 -2.88 -5.88
CA PRO A 25 -26.12 -3.22 -5.71
C PRO A 25 -25.77 -3.38 -4.21
N TYR A 26 -25.02 -4.43 -3.87
CA TYR A 26 -24.50 -4.66 -2.51
C TYR A 26 -23.24 -3.80 -2.27
N LEU A 27 -23.40 -2.63 -1.62
CA LEU A 27 -22.31 -1.68 -1.35
C LEU A 27 -21.14 -2.32 -0.59
N GLU A 28 -21.42 -3.25 0.33
CA GLU A 28 -20.39 -3.83 1.19
C GLU A 28 -19.31 -4.54 0.38
N ASN A 29 -19.70 -5.30 -0.65
CA ASN A 29 -18.77 -6.07 -1.48
C ASN A 29 -17.86 -5.18 -2.32
N ALA A 30 -18.39 -4.05 -2.81
CA ALA A 30 -17.61 -3.06 -3.55
C ALA A 30 -16.55 -2.40 -2.64
N VAL A 31 -16.95 -1.96 -1.45
CA VAL A 31 -16.03 -1.31 -0.49
C VAL A 31 -14.93 -2.26 -0.04
N VAL A 32 -15.26 -3.53 0.21
CA VAL A 32 -14.26 -4.57 0.56
C VAL A 32 -13.25 -4.75 -0.59
N ALA A 33 -13.72 -4.87 -1.83
CA ALA A 33 -12.85 -5.04 -2.99
C ALA A 33 -11.90 -3.85 -3.20
N ILE A 34 -12.40 -2.61 -3.05
CA ILE A 34 -11.57 -1.39 -3.13
C ILE A 34 -10.49 -1.41 -2.04
N SER A 35 -10.89 -1.71 -0.80
CA SER A 35 -9.98 -1.73 0.35
C SER A 35 -8.83 -2.70 0.10
N GLN A 36 -9.13 -3.90 -0.40
CA GLN A 36 -8.10 -4.88 -0.76
C GLN A 36 -7.15 -4.39 -1.87
N ILE A 37 -7.68 -3.75 -2.92
CA ILE A 37 -6.86 -3.26 -4.03
C ILE A 37 -5.96 -2.10 -3.59
N GLU A 38 -6.53 -1.09 -2.92
CA GLU A 38 -5.76 0.08 -2.47
C GLU A 38 -4.73 -0.29 -1.42
N ASN A 39 -5.06 -1.17 -0.48
CA ASN A 39 -4.08 -1.59 0.52
C ASN A 39 -2.95 -2.42 -0.08
N LYS A 40 -3.22 -3.27 -1.08
CA LYS A 40 -2.15 -3.98 -1.81
C LYS A 40 -1.22 -2.99 -2.53
N ALA A 41 -1.78 -2.01 -3.22
CA ALA A 41 -0.98 -0.99 -3.89
C ALA A 41 -0.20 -0.13 -2.87
N ALA A 42 -0.78 0.18 -1.72
CA ALA A 42 -0.10 0.88 -0.62
C ALA A 42 1.08 0.06 -0.05
N VAL A 43 0.95 -1.26 0.09
CA VAL A 43 2.04 -2.15 0.51
C VAL A 43 3.16 -2.13 -0.53
N GLU A 44 2.83 -2.26 -1.81
CA GLU A 44 3.81 -2.21 -2.90
C GLU A 44 4.59 -0.89 -2.92
N ASP A 45 3.89 0.24 -2.77
CA ASP A 45 4.52 1.57 -2.70
C ASP A 45 5.47 1.67 -1.50
N GLY A 46 5.01 1.27 -0.30
CA GLY A 46 5.83 1.28 0.92
C GLY A 46 7.07 0.39 0.80
N VAL A 47 6.92 -0.85 0.33
CA VAL A 47 8.03 -1.77 0.08
C VAL A 47 9.00 -1.20 -0.97
N GLY A 48 8.48 -0.54 -2.00
CA GLY A 48 9.28 0.13 -3.03
C GLY A 48 10.20 1.21 -2.45
N VAL A 49 9.66 2.08 -1.59
CA VAL A 49 10.44 3.10 -0.87
C VAL A 49 11.55 2.46 -0.05
N TYR A 50 11.22 1.51 0.83
CA TYR A 50 12.21 0.85 1.68
C TYR A 50 13.32 0.18 0.86
N ARG A 51 12.94 -0.61 -0.15
CA ARG A 51 13.88 -1.38 -0.98
C ARG A 51 14.82 -0.45 -1.74
N SER A 52 14.28 0.59 -2.38
CA SER A 52 15.10 1.51 -3.16
C SER A 52 16.12 2.25 -2.28
N GLY A 53 15.72 2.66 -1.07
CA GLY A 53 16.63 3.29 -0.11
C GLY A 53 17.72 2.34 0.38
N MET A 54 17.38 1.08 0.69
CA MET A 54 18.36 0.08 1.11
C MET A 54 19.36 -0.28 0.00
N GLU A 55 18.90 -0.35 -1.26
CA GLU A 55 19.80 -0.56 -2.41
C GLU A 55 20.72 0.65 -2.65
N GLN A 56 20.26 1.88 -2.41
CA GLN A 56 21.11 3.07 -2.46
C GLN A 56 22.18 3.04 -1.35
N LEU A 57 21.79 2.72 -0.11
CA LEU A 57 22.73 2.59 1.01
C LEU A 57 23.81 1.54 0.73
N LYS A 58 23.44 0.42 0.10
CA LYS A 58 24.36 -0.65 -0.28
C LYS A 58 25.49 -0.18 -1.22
N GLN A 59 25.27 0.88 -2.01
CA GLN A 59 26.31 1.45 -2.88
C GLN A 59 27.42 2.16 -2.09
N SER A 60 27.16 2.53 -0.84
CA SER A 60 28.15 3.21 0.02
C SER A 60 29.05 2.26 0.80
N PHE A 61 28.87 0.94 0.65
CA PHE A 61 29.60 -0.04 1.47
C PHE A 61 31.11 -0.05 1.19
N PRO A 62 31.96 -0.31 2.21
CA PRO A 62 31.59 -0.62 3.60
C PRO A 62 31.26 0.64 4.42
N VAL A 63 30.27 0.52 5.32
CA VAL A 63 29.87 1.57 6.27
C VAL A 63 29.70 1.01 7.69
N GLU A 64 29.75 1.90 8.68
CA GLU A 64 29.51 1.55 10.08
C GLU A 64 28.11 0.96 10.32
N LEU A 65 28.02 -0.04 11.20
CA LEU A 65 26.75 -0.69 11.55
C LEU A 65 25.72 0.28 12.14
N THR A 66 26.19 1.32 12.83
CA THR A 66 25.35 2.38 13.39
C THR A 66 24.62 3.16 12.29
N LEU A 67 25.30 3.46 11.19
CA LEU A 67 24.70 4.13 10.02
C LEU A 67 23.68 3.21 9.33
N ILE A 68 23.99 1.93 9.18
CA ILE A 68 23.04 0.96 8.61
C ILE A 68 21.76 0.91 9.43
N THR A 69 21.89 0.89 10.76
CA THR A 69 20.76 0.82 11.69
C THR A 69 19.91 2.10 11.63
N SER A 70 20.54 3.29 11.60
CA SER A 70 19.80 4.55 11.51
C SER A 70 19.07 4.69 10.17
N GLU A 71 19.72 4.32 9.06
CA GLU A 71 19.10 4.38 7.74
C GLU A 71 17.96 3.37 7.60
N HIS A 72 18.12 2.16 8.14
CA HIS A 72 17.04 1.18 8.20
C HIS A 72 15.80 1.74 8.94
N GLN A 73 15.99 2.35 10.12
CA GLN A 73 14.89 2.95 10.88
C GLN A 73 14.21 4.08 10.10
N ARG A 74 15.00 4.96 9.48
CA ARG A 74 14.49 6.07 8.67
C ARG A 74 13.66 5.55 7.49
N LEU A 75 14.20 4.63 6.71
CA LEU A 75 13.54 4.05 5.54
C LEU A 75 12.30 3.24 5.91
N HIS A 76 12.33 2.54 7.04
CA HIS A 76 11.16 1.87 7.58
C HIS A 76 10.04 2.88 7.90
N THR A 77 10.36 3.96 8.61
CA THR A 77 9.39 5.02 8.90
C THR A 77 8.82 5.64 7.62
N GLU A 78 9.65 5.91 6.60
CA GLU A 78 9.19 6.44 5.32
C GLU A 78 8.28 5.47 4.56
N ALA A 79 8.59 4.17 4.58
CA ALA A 79 7.75 3.14 3.98
C ALA A 79 6.37 3.06 4.66
N VAL A 80 6.34 3.05 5.99
CA VAL A 80 5.08 3.08 6.75
C VAL A 80 4.30 4.36 6.46
N GLN A 81 4.94 5.53 6.44
CA GLN A 81 4.27 6.78 6.11
C GLN A 81 3.70 6.80 4.69
N THR A 82 4.41 6.19 3.73
CA THR A 82 3.95 6.06 2.35
C THR A 82 2.72 5.17 2.27
N PHE A 83 2.75 4.02 2.94
CA PHE A 83 1.58 3.14 3.07
C PHE A 83 0.39 3.88 3.72
N MET A 84 0.62 4.57 4.84
CA MET A 84 -0.44 5.27 5.59
C MET A 84 -1.10 6.41 4.80
N LYS A 85 -0.39 7.01 3.83
CA LYS A 85 -0.97 8.03 2.93
C LYS A 85 -1.93 7.45 1.91
N ARG A 86 -1.77 6.17 1.55
CA ARG A 86 -2.55 5.50 0.50
C ARG A 86 -3.57 4.49 1.02
N ARG A 87 -3.33 3.90 2.19
CA ARG A 87 -4.20 2.87 2.79
C ARG A 87 -5.67 3.29 2.78
N PHE A 88 -6.54 2.32 2.55
CA PHE A 88 -7.97 2.51 2.60
C PHE A 88 -8.60 1.38 3.41
N LYS A 89 -9.21 1.74 4.55
CA LYS A 89 -9.99 0.84 5.41
C LYS A 89 -9.28 -0.48 5.77
N ASP A 90 -8.01 -0.40 6.14
CA ASP A 90 -7.24 -1.49 6.73
C ASP A 90 -7.51 -1.58 8.25
N ASP A 91 -8.73 -1.95 8.62
CA ASP A 91 -9.19 -1.90 10.02
C ASP A 91 -8.59 -3.01 10.89
N GLN A 92 -8.25 -4.15 10.29
CA GLN A 92 -7.62 -5.29 10.97
C GLN A 92 -6.08 -5.22 10.96
N GLY A 93 -5.49 -4.29 10.21
CA GLY A 93 -4.04 -4.10 10.13
C GLY A 93 -3.27 -5.19 9.37
N GLU A 94 -3.96 -6.10 8.67
CA GLU A 94 -3.36 -7.22 7.93
C GLU A 94 -2.37 -6.73 6.85
N HIS A 95 -2.67 -5.59 6.22
CA HIS A 95 -1.81 -5.05 5.17
C HIS A 95 -0.60 -4.29 5.75
N LEU A 96 -0.77 -3.62 6.89
CA LEU A 96 0.37 -3.07 7.63
C LEU A 96 1.32 -4.19 8.08
N GLU A 97 0.81 -5.29 8.63
CA GLU A 97 1.62 -6.46 9.00
C GLU A 97 2.36 -7.03 7.78
N SER A 98 1.70 -7.12 6.63
CA SER A 98 2.35 -7.56 5.37
C SER A 98 3.51 -6.65 4.95
N LEU A 99 3.36 -5.32 5.04
CA LEU A 99 4.45 -4.36 4.81
C LEU A 99 5.61 -4.59 5.79
N GLU A 100 5.30 -4.79 7.07
CA GLU A 100 6.27 -5.07 8.13
C GLU A 100 6.93 -6.45 7.98
N LEU A 101 6.34 -7.44 7.32
CA LEU A 101 7.04 -8.69 7.04
C LEU A 101 7.94 -8.58 5.81
N LEU A 102 7.46 -7.90 4.77
CA LEU A 102 8.16 -7.77 3.49
C LEU A 102 9.38 -6.85 3.56
N SER A 103 9.37 -5.85 4.43
CA SER A 103 10.54 -4.99 4.68
C SER A 103 11.69 -5.72 5.41
N TRP A 104 11.40 -6.84 6.07
CA TRP A 104 12.40 -7.57 6.89
C TRP A 104 12.81 -8.93 6.31
N SER A 105 12.02 -9.51 5.40
CA SER A 105 12.18 -10.90 4.90
C SER A 105 13.38 -11.15 3.96
N ARG A 106 14.13 -10.12 3.51
CA ARG A 106 15.29 -10.31 2.62
C ARG A 106 16.62 -9.91 3.28
N ARG A 107 16.90 -10.49 4.45
CA ARG A 107 18.25 -10.58 5.00
C ARG A 107 18.96 -11.81 4.47
#